data_AF-A0A2I0J9D2-F1
#
_entry.id   AF-A0A2I0J9D2-F1
#
_cell.length_a   1.000
_cell.length_b   1.000
_cell.length_c   1.000
_cell.angle_alpha   90.00
_cell.angle_beta   90.00
_cell.angle_gamma   90.00
#
_symmetry.space_group_name_H-M   'P 1'
#
loop_
_entity.id
_entity.type
_entity.pdbx_description
1 polymer ?
#
loop_
_entity_poly.entity_id
_entity_poly.type
_entity_poly.pdbx_seq_one_letter_code
_entity_poly.pdbx_strand_id
1 'polypeptide(L)'
;MWPNLDKAICKTAENIAKPIIAEQIPKYKIDSVEFEKLTLGTLPPTFQGMKVYVTEEKELIMEPFIKWAGNPNITIAAKAFGLKATVQLVDLQVFASPRITLKPLVPSFPCFAKIYVSLMEKPHVDFGLKLVGADLMSIPGLYRFVQEIVKDQVANMYLWPKTLEVQIMDPTK
;
A
#
# COMPACT_ATOMS: atom_id res chain seq x y z
N MET A 1 13.02 -13.72 -2.13
CA MET A 1 12.19 -13.09 -1.08
C MET A 1 10.86 -12.58 -1.62
N TRP A 2 10.85 -11.85 -2.75
CA TRP A 2 9.66 -11.21 -3.32
C TRP A 2 8.40 -12.09 -3.46
N PRO A 3 8.44 -13.34 -3.96
CA PRO A 3 7.23 -14.15 -4.08
C PRO A 3 6.51 -14.44 -2.75
N ASN A 4 7.24 -14.46 -1.64
CA ASN A 4 6.67 -14.63 -0.31
C ASN A 4 6.08 -13.32 0.21
N LEU A 5 6.73 -12.18 -0.10
CA LEU A 5 6.21 -10.85 0.23
C LEU A 5 4.93 -10.55 -0.53
N ASP A 6 4.87 -10.86 -1.83
CA ASP A 6 3.65 -10.74 -2.65
C ASP A 6 2.48 -11.45 -1.97
N LYS A 7 2.64 -12.74 -1.65
CA LYS A 7 1.61 -13.53 -0.95
C LYS A 7 1.20 -12.93 0.39
N ALA A 8 2.16 -12.49 1.20
CA ALA A 8 1.89 -11.93 2.53
C ALA A 8 1.16 -10.58 2.45
N ILE A 9 1.58 -9.71 1.53
CA ILE A 9 0.96 -8.39 1.32
C ILE A 9 -0.44 -8.57 0.76
N CYS A 10 -0.63 -9.42 -0.26
CA CYS A 10 -1.95 -9.72 -0.82
C CYS A 10 -2.91 -10.26 0.24
N LYS A 11 -2.48 -11.22 1.06
CA LYS A 11 -3.31 -11.76 2.14
C LYS A 11 -3.67 -10.69 3.18
N THR A 12 -2.73 -9.83 3.53
CA THR A 12 -2.96 -8.72 4.47
C THR A 12 -3.95 -7.71 3.88
N ALA A 13 -3.75 -7.30 2.63
CA ALA A 13 -4.64 -6.38 1.93
C ALA A 13 -6.06 -6.93 1.82
N GLU A 14 -6.21 -8.21 1.48
CA GLU A 14 -7.51 -8.88 1.41
C GLU A 14 -8.22 -8.88 2.78
N ASN A 15 -7.50 -9.18 3.86
CA ASN A 15 -8.05 -9.19 5.23
C ASN A 15 -8.48 -7.80 5.70
N ILE A 16 -7.77 -6.75 5.31
CA ILE A 16 -8.13 -5.35 5.61
C ILE A 16 -9.32 -4.90 4.75
N ALA A 17 -9.34 -5.28 3.47
CA ALA A 17 -10.37 -4.84 2.53
C ALA A 17 -11.73 -5.49 2.77
N LYS A 18 -11.77 -6.78 3.15
CA LYS A 18 -13.02 -7.53 3.42
C LYS A 18 -14.01 -6.80 4.35
N PRO A 19 -13.64 -6.36 5.57
CA PRO A 19 -14.57 -5.66 6.45
C PRO A 19 -15.00 -4.30 5.88
N ILE A 20 -14.07 -3.56 5.25
CA ILE A 20 -14.38 -2.26 4.63
C ILE A 20 -15.42 -2.43 3.52
N ILE A 21 -15.24 -3.43 2.65
CA ILE A 21 -16.16 -3.71 1.56
C ILE A 21 -17.53 -4.15 2.10
N ALA A 22 -17.55 -5.03 3.11
CA ALA A 22 -18.78 -5.50 3.74
C ALA A 22 -19.64 -4.35 4.30
N GLU A 23 -19.02 -3.29 4.85
CA GLU A 23 -19.74 -2.10 5.33
C GLU A 23 -20.33 -1.24 4.19
N GLN A 24 -19.74 -1.27 3.00
CA GLN A 24 -20.19 -0.46 1.85
C GLN A 24 -21.22 -1.20 0.98
N ILE A 25 -21.21 -2.54 0.96
CA ILE A 25 -22.17 -3.38 0.21
C ILE A 25 -23.64 -2.94 0.42
N PRO A 26 -24.15 -2.75 1.66
CA PRO A 26 -25.53 -2.34 1.91
C PRO A 26 -25.87 -0.95 1.36
N LYS A 27 -24.89 -0.04 1.30
CA LYS A 27 -25.09 1.37 0.89
C LYS A 27 -25.33 1.49 -0.61
N TYR A 28 -24.75 0.60 -1.41
CA TYR A 28 -24.75 0.69 -2.88
C TYR A 28 -25.60 -0.40 -3.56
N LYS A 29 -26.37 -1.20 -2.79
CA LYS A 29 -27.17 -2.33 -3.31
C LYS A 29 -26.34 -3.32 -4.15
N ILE A 30 -25.11 -3.57 -3.71
CA ILE A 30 -24.23 -4.57 -4.32
C ILE A 30 -24.54 -5.92 -3.65
N ASP A 31 -24.57 -7.01 -4.41
CA ASP A 31 -24.83 -8.36 -3.88
C ASP A 31 -23.57 -8.99 -3.30
N SER A 32 -22.45 -8.92 -4.03
CA SER A 32 -21.14 -9.36 -3.54
C SER A 32 -19.99 -8.64 -4.23
N VAL A 33 -18.85 -8.59 -3.56
CA VAL A 33 -17.57 -8.12 -4.12
C VAL A 33 -16.50 -9.14 -3.76
N GLU A 34 -15.82 -9.67 -4.76
CA GLU A 34 -14.86 -10.78 -4.63
C GLU A 34 -13.54 -10.44 -5.34
N PHE A 35 -12.41 -10.80 -4.73
CA PHE A 35 -11.11 -10.78 -5.40
C PHE A 35 -10.97 -12.04 -6.24
N GLU A 36 -11.00 -11.92 -7.57
CA GLU A 36 -10.77 -13.06 -8.49
C GLU A 36 -9.28 -13.36 -8.66
N LYS A 37 -8.46 -12.30 -8.68
CA LYS A 37 -7.01 -12.37 -8.74
C LYS A 37 -6.43 -11.26 -7.87
N LEU A 38 -5.41 -11.57 -7.09
CA LEU A 38 -4.72 -10.61 -6.25
C LEU A 38 -3.24 -10.99 -6.21
N THR A 39 -2.45 -10.34 -7.07
CA THR A 39 -0.98 -10.41 -7.06
C THR A 39 -0.40 -9.05 -7.45
N LEU A 40 0.70 -8.69 -6.80
CA LEU A 40 1.51 -7.52 -7.08
C LEU A 40 2.49 -7.76 -8.25
N GLY A 41 2.54 -8.99 -8.76
CA GLY A 41 3.35 -9.37 -9.91
C GLY A 41 4.72 -9.93 -9.53
N THR A 42 5.53 -10.17 -10.56
CA THR A 42 6.85 -10.82 -10.45
C THR A 42 7.99 -9.83 -10.28
N LEU A 43 7.75 -8.55 -10.57
CA LEU A 43 8.75 -7.48 -10.53
C LEU A 43 8.77 -6.80 -9.14
N PRO A 44 9.85 -6.93 -8.36
CA PRO A 44 9.95 -6.31 -7.06
C PRO A 44 10.22 -4.79 -7.14
N PRO A 45 9.95 -4.05 -6.06
CA PRO A 45 10.40 -2.66 -5.92
C PRO A 45 11.93 -2.58 -5.87
N THR A 46 12.46 -1.46 -6.35
CA THR A 46 13.89 -1.14 -6.36
C THR A 46 14.20 -0.03 -5.38
N PHE A 47 15.34 -0.14 -4.70
CA PHE A 47 15.90 0.93 -3.87
C PHE A 47 16.92 1.69 -4.72
N GLN A 48 16.64 2.97 -4.96
CA GLN A 48 17.50 3.83 -5.77
C GLN A 48 18.62 4.44 -4.93
N GLY A 49 18.43 4.52 -3.62
CA GLY A 49 19.38 5.07 -2.67
C GLY A 49 18.75 5.22 -1.28
N MET A 50 19.54 5.69 -0.33
CA MET A 50 19.09 5.93 1.03
C MET A 50 19.84 7.13 1.61
N LYS A 51 19.10 8.05 2.22
CA LYS A 51 19.70 9.07 3.08
C LYS A 51 19.68 8.56 4.52
N VAL A 52 20.75 8.83 5.25
CA VAL A 52 20.84 8.47 6.66
C VAL A 52 21.15 9.74 7.43
N TYR A 53 20.37 10.01 8.47
CA TYR A 53 20.58 11.14 9.35
C TYR A 53 21.04 10.60 10.71
N VAL A 54 22.19 11.08 11.14
CA VAL A 54 22.71 10.83 12.48
C VAL A 54 22.30 12.01 13.34
N THR A 55 21.61 11.73 14.43
CA THR A 55 21.14 12.72 15.40
C THR A 55 21.97 12.64 16.67
N GLU A 56 22.00 13.69 17.48
CA GLU A 56 22.57 13.64 18.84
C GLU A 56 21.67 12.82 19.80
N GLU A 57 20.42 12.61 19.43
CA GLU A 57 19.48 11.72 20.12
C GLU A 57 19.82 10.24 19.87
N LYS A 58 19.35 9.35 20.76
CA LYS A 58 19.44 7.89 20.60
C LYS A 58 18.43 7.38 19.56
N GLU A 59 18.50 7.91 18.34
CA GLU A 59 17.70 7.47 17.20
C GLU A 59 18.54 7.40 15.92
N LEU A 60 18.09 6.55 14.99
CA LEU A 60 18.64 6.48 13.64
C LEU A 60 17.51 6.74 12.66
N ILE A 61 17.65 7.76 11.82
CA ILE A 61 16.68 8.09 10.78
C ILE A 61 17.24 7.70 9.42
N MET A 62 16.43 7.00 8.63
CA MET A 62 16.75 6.57 7.28
C MET A 62 15.62 6.93 6.33
N GLU A 63 15.96 7.43 5.15
CA GLU A 63 15.01 7.75 4.08
C GLU A 63 15.42 7.02 2.80
N PRO A 64 15.00 5.76 2.61
CA PRO A 64 15.17 5.07 1.33
C PRO A 64 14.31 5.72 0.24
N PHE A 65 14.85 5.79 -0.97
CA PHE A 65 14.08 6.16 -2.16
C PHE A 65 13.67 4.90 -2.93
N ILE A 66 12.36 4.64 -2.95
CA ILE A 66 11.78 3.43 -3.51
C ILE A 66 11.13 3.77 -4.86
N LYS A 67 11.48 3.01 -5.89
CA LYS A 67 10.79 3.01 -7.19
C LYS A 67 10.33 1.63 -7.54
N TRP A 68 9.06 1.51 -7.91
CA TRP A 68 8.45 0.25 -8.29
C TRP A 68 7.64 0.43 -9.56
N ALA A 69 7.99 -0.31 -10.60
CA ALA A 69 7.18 -0.48 -11.80
C ALA A 69 6.83 -1.96 -11.87
N GLY A 70 5.68 -2.31 -11.31
CA GLY A 70 5.20 -3.66 -11.15
C GLY A 70 4.26 -4.09 -12.28
N ASN A 71 4.10 -5.40 -12.43
CA ASN A 71 3.13 -6.02 -13.32
C ASN A 71 2.01 -6.71 -12.50
N PRO A 72 1.24 -5.96 -11.69
CA PRO A 72 0.21 -6.57 -10.85
C PRO A 72 -0.93 -7.13 -11.71
N ASN A 73 -1.64 -8.09 -11.13
CA ASN A 73 -2.91 -8.55 -11.65
C ASN A 73 -3.91 -8.63 -10.50
N ILE A 74 -4.59 -7.52 -10.29
CA ILE A 74 -5.61 -7.39 -9.25
C ILE A 74 -6.95 -7.28 -9.96
N THR A 75 -7.76 -8.33 -9.91
CA THR A 75 -9.09 -8.40 -10.51
C THR A 75 -10.14 -8.51 -9.41
N ILE A 76 -11.06 -7.55 -9.38
CA ILE A 76 -12.17 -7.48 -8.44
C ILE A 76 -13.47 -7.64 -9.24
N ALA A 77 -14.30 -8.60 -8.83
CA ALA A 77 -15.63 -8.78 -9.39
C ALA A 77 -16.68 -8.25 -8.42
N ALA A 78 -17.56 -7.36 -8.90
CA ALA A 78 -18.75 -6.93 -8.18
C ALA A 78 -19.99 -7.51 -8.86
N LYS A 79 -20.89 -8.10 -8.08
CA LYS A 79 -22.19 -8.60 -8.54
C LYS A 79 -23.28 -7.68 -8.00
N ALA A 80 -24.19 -7.23 -8.85
CA ALA A 80 -25.35 -6.44 -8.47
C ALA A 80 -26.49 -6.65 -9.48
N PHE A 81 -27.72 -6.83 -9.00
CA PHE A 81 -28.92 -6.97 -9.84
C PHE A 81 -28.81 -8.09 -10.90
N GLY A 82 -28.10 -9.17 -10.58
CA GLY A 82 -27.85 -10.28 -11.51
C GLY A 82 -26.78 -10.01 -12.58
N LEU A 83 -26.16 -8.83 -12.58
CA LEU A 83 -25.04 -8.47 -13.45
C LEU A 83 -23.71 -8.60 -12.70
N LYS A 84 -22.66 -9.04 -13.40
CA LYS A 84 -21.29 -9.12 -12.88
C LYS A 84 -20.40 -8.14 -13.64
N ALA A 85 -19.82 -7.19 -12.92
CA ALA A 85 -18.81 -6.28 -13.43
C ALA A 85 -17.44 -6.68 -12.87
N THR A 86 -16.41 -6.68 -13.71
CA THR A 86 -15.03 -6.95 -13.30
C THR A 86 -14.17 -5.72 -13.51
N VAL A 87 -13.42 -5.32 -12.49
CA VAL A 87 -12.42 -4.25 -12.55
C VAL A 87 -11.05 -4.89 -12.38
N GLN A 88 -10.14 -4.60 -13.29
CA GLN A 88 -8.77 -5.08 -13.24
C GLN A 88 -7.81 -3.90 -13.12
N LEU A 89 -6.94 -3.92 -12.12
CA LEU A 89 -5.82 -3.00 -11.98
C LEU A 89 -4.55 -3.64 -12.55
N VAL A 90 -3.87 -2.89 -13.42
CA VAL A 90 -2.65 -3.27 -14.14
C VAL A 90 -1.62 -2.13 -14.09
N ASP A 91 -0.40 -2.40 -14.56
CA ASP A 91 0.63 -1.38 -14.82
C ASP A 91 0.87 -0.41 -13.65
N LEU A 92 1.14 -0.96 -12.46
CA LEU A 92 1.34 -0.16 -11.25
C LEU A 92 2.74 0.46 -11.22
N GLN A 93 2.78 1.77 -11.05
CA GLN A 93 3.98 2.55 -10.80
C GLN A 93 3.87 3.27 -9.45
N VAL A 94 4.86 3.07 -8.59
CA VAL A 94 4.93 3.69 -7.26
C VAL A 94 6.32 4.31 -7.06
N PHE A 95 6.36 5.60 -6.71
CA PHE A 95 7.54 6.26 -6.19
C PHE A 95 7.26 6.79 -4.79
N ALA A 96 8.09 6.39 -3.83
CA ALA A 96 7.91 6.75 -2.43
C ALA A 96 9.25 6.96 -1.73
N SER A 97 9.27 7.89 -0.78
CA SER A 97 10.40 8.19 0.10
C SER A 97 9.95 8.09 1.55
N PRO A 98 9.76 6.87 2.10
CA PRO A 98 9.40 6.74 3.50
C PRO A 98 10.56 7.14 4.40
N ARG A 99 10.26 7.83 5.51
CA ARG A 99 11.17 8.04 6.63
C ARG A 99 10.96 6.94 7.65
N ILE A 100 12.05 6.21 7.93
CA ILE A 100 12.14 5.14 8.92
C ILE A 100 12.99 5.66 10.07
N THR A 101 12.43 5.71 11.27
CA THR A 101 13.16 6.09 12.49
C THR A 101 13.23 4.90 13.44
N LEU A 102 14.44 4.48 13.80
CA LEU A 102 14.68 3.47 14.82
C LEU A 102 14.91 4.17 16.16
N LYS A 103 14.00 3.99 17.13
CA LYS A 103 14.16 4.60 18.45
C LYS A 103 13.36 3.91 19.57
N PRO A 104 13.82 4.03 20.82
CA PRO A 104 15.18 4.40 21.20
C PRO A 104 16.21 3.35 20.72
N LEU A 105 17.43 3.80 20.43
CA LEU A 105 18.58 2.93 20.29
C LEU A 105 18.99 2.39 21.67
N VAL A 106 19.22 1.10 21.74
CA VAL A 106 19.57 0.37 22.98
C VAL A 106 20.81 -0.49 22.75
N PRO A 107 21.58 -0.82 23.80
CA PRO A 107 22.80 -1.61 23.65
C PRO A 107 22.55 -3.12 23.44
N SER A 108 21.31 -3.60 23.65
CA SER A 108 20.92 -4.99 23.43
C SER A 108 20.46 -5.20 21.98
N PHE A 109 20.88 -6.30 21.35
CA PHE A 109 20.46 -6.68 20.00
C PHE A 109 18.92 -6.79 19.91
N PRO A 110 18.24 -6.22 18.89
CA PRO A 110 18.75 -5.70 17.61
C PRO A 110 19.20 -4.22 17.62
N CYS A 111 19.47 -3.66 18.80
CA CYS A 111 19.99 -2.32 19.05
C CYS A 111 18.97 -1.18 18.96
N PHE A 112 17.67 -1.50 18.86
CA PHE A 112 16.57 -0.53 18.87
C PHE A 112 15.30 -1.16 19.41
N ALA A 113 14.44 -0.38 20.09
CA ALA A 113 13.21 -0.90 20.68
C ALA A 113 11.97 -0.79 19.75
N LYS A 114 11.91 0.24 18.89
CA LYS A 114 10.77 0.48 18.00
C LYS A 114 11.22 0.97 16.63
N ILE A 115 10.38 0.71 15.63
CA ILE A 115 10.47 1.25 14.28
C ILE A 115 9.28 2.17 14.06
N TYR A 116 9.56 3.40 13.62
CA TYR A 116 8.56 4.36 13.17
C TYR A 116 8.68 4.53 11.67
N VAL A 117 7.60 4.38 10.93
CA VAL A 117 7.56 4.60 9.48
C VAL A 117 6.57 5.70 9.16
N SER A 118 6.99 6.70 8.37
CA SER A 118 6.12 7.77 7.85
C SER A 118 6.48 8.10 6.41
N LEU A 119 5.56 8.72 5.69
CA LEU A 119 5.79 9.28 4.37
C LEU A 119 5.98 10.80 4.54
N MET A 120 7.13 11.30 4.11
CA MET A 120 7.44 12.74 4.19
C MET A 120 6.70 13.55 3.14
N GLU A 121 6.39 12.92 2.01
CA GLU A 121 5.69 13.51 0.88
C GLU A 121 4.65 12.53 0.34
N LYS A 122 3.65 13.04 -0.38
CA LYS A 122 2.61 12.21 -1.00
C LYS A 122 3.28 11.29 -2.03
N PRO A 123 3.16 9.96 -1.91
CA PRO A 123 3.80 9.06 -2.86
C PRO A 123 3.16 9.23 -4.23
N HIS A 124 3.99 9.12 -5.27
CA HIS A 124 3.48 9.03 -6.62
C HIS A 124 2.96 7.62 -6.84
N VAL A 125 1.69 7.50 -7.19
CA VAL A 125 1.04 6.22 -7.51
C VAL A 125 0.28 6.41 -8.80
N ASP A 126 0.62 5.60 -9.79
CA ASP A 126 -0.05 5.52 -11.09
C ASP A 126 -0.35 4.06 -11.42
N PHE A 127 -1.48 3.81 -12.10
CA PHE A 127 -1.92 2.45 -12.42
C PHE A 127 -2.96 2.49 -13.54
N GLY A 128 -2.98 1.45 -14.36
CA GLY A 128 -4.04 1.22 -15.34
C GLY A 128 -5.27 0.56 -14.72
N LEU A 129 -6.46 0.87 -15.24
CA LEU A 129 -7.72 0.22 -14.89
C LEU A 129 -8.44 -0.29 -16.14
N LYS A 130 -8.90 -1.53 -16.11
CA LYS A 130 -9.78 -2.14 -17.13
C LYS A 130 -11.11 -2.52 -16.50
N LEU A 131 -12.22 -2.27 -17.19
CA LEU A 131 -13.57 -2.66 -16.76
C LEU A 131 -14.14 -3.66 -17.78
N VAL A 132 -14.52 -4.85 -17.35
CA VAL A 132 -15.12 -5.89 -18.21
C VAL A 132 -14.25 -6.17 -19.46
N GLY A 133 -12.93 -6.11 -19.30
CA GLY A 133 -11.96 -6.29 -20.39
C GLY A 133 -11.80 -5.11 -21.35
N ALA A 134 -12.65 -4.08 -21.26
CA ALA A 134 -12.47 -2.82 -21.97
C ALA A 134 -11.53 -1.89 -21.19
N ASP A 135 -10.69 -1.15 -21.90
CA ASP A 135 -9.78 -0.18 -21.27
C ASP A 135 -10.58 1.01 -20.73
N LEU A 136 -10.56 1.18 -19.41
CA LEU A 136 -11.34 2.20 -18.71
C LEU A 136 -10.70 3.59 -18.82
N MET A 137 -9.51 3.70 -19.42
CA MET A 137 -8.92 4.95 -19.89
C MET A 137 -9.87 5.76 -20.79
N SER A 138 -10.90 5.11 -21.36
CA SER A 138 -11.91 5.71 -22.23
C SER A 138 -13.12 6.33 -21.52
N ILE A 139 -13.24 6.22 -20.17
CA ILE A 139 -14.32 6.86 -19.40
C ILE A 139 -13.72 7.97 -18.49
N PRO A 140 -13.65 9.22 -18.98
CA PRO A 140 -13.14 10.34 -18.21
C PRO A 140 -14.04 10.59 -16.99
N GLY A 141 -13.52 10.39 -15.78
CA GLY A 141 -14.25 10.65 -14.52
C GLY A 141 -14.06 9.53 -13.50
N LEU A 142 -14.42 8.30 -13.85
CA LEU A 142 -14.30 7.15 -12.95
C LEU A 142 -12.82 6.83 -12.63
N TYR A 143 -11.95 6.92 -13.64
CA TYR A 143 -10.51 6.77 -13.46
C TYR A 143 -9.92 7.80 -12.47
N ARG A 144 -10.26 9.08 -12.65
CA ARG A 144 -9.81 10.17 -11.77
C ARG A 144 -10.29 9.96 -10.33
N PHE A 145 -11.55 9.57 -10.16
CA PHE A 145 -12.14 9.31 -8.85
C PHE A 145 -11.42 8.18 -8.10
N VAL A 146 -11.14 7.05 -8.76
CA VAL A 146 -10.43 5.93 -8.13
C VAL A 146 -8.98 6.32 -7.81
N GLN A 147 -8.30 7.02 -8.71
CA GLN A 147 -6.96 7.51 -8.44
C GLN A 147 -6.92 8.48 -7.24
N GLU A 148 -7.87 9.42 -7.14
CA GLU A 148 -7.97 10.35 -6.02
C GLU A 148 -8.22 9.62 -4.71
N ILE A 149 -9.16 8.68 -4.65
CA ILE A 149 -9.42 7.88 -3.43
C ILE A 149 -8.18 7.11 -2.99
N VAL A 150 -7.51 6.42 -3.91
CA VAL A 150 -6.31 5.64 -3.57
C VAL A 150 -5.20 6.56 -3.09
N LYS A 151 -4.96 7.65 -3.80
CA LYS A 151 -3.96 8.66 -3.43
C LYS A 151 -4.26 9.29 -2.08
N ASP A 152 -5.52 9.59 -1.79
CA ASP A 152 -5.93 10.23 -0.55
C ASP A 152 -5.94 9.25 0.62
N GLN A 153 -6.29 7.98 0.41
CA GLN A 153 -6.16 6.96 1.46
C GLN A 153 -4.70 6.68 1.81
N VAL A 154 -3.84 6.49 0.80
CA VAL A 154 -2.40 6.28 1.04
C VAL A 154 -1.78 7.49 1.74
N ALA A 155 -2.15 8.70 1.30
CA ALA A 155 -1.75 9.94 1.95
C ALA A 155 -2.25 10.02 3.41
N ASN A 156 -3.53 9.74 3.64
CA ASN A 156 -4.15 9.86 4.95
C ASN A 156 -3.66 8.84 5.97
N MET A 157 -3.13 7.69 5.55
CA MET A 157 -2.69 6.66 6.49
C MET A 157 -1.31 6.95 7.09
N TYR A 158 -0.38 7.52 6.31
CA TYR A 158 1.03 7.59 6.74
C TYR A 158 1.77 8.89 6.38
N LEU A 159 1.10 9.89 5.82
CA LEU A 159 1.74 11.21 5.71
C LEU A 159 2.05 11.75 7.10
N TRP A 160 3.28 12.25 7.24
CA TRP A 160 3.69 12.96 8.43
C TRP A 160 2.66 14.05 8.81
N PRO A 161 2.25 14.16 10.08
CA PRO A 161 2.87 13.58 11.28
C PRO A 161 2.42 12.15 11.65
N LYS A 162 1.57 11.49 10.85
CA LYS A 162 1.13 10.11 11.15
C LYS A 162 2.28 9.12 10.94
N THR A 163 2.45 8.22 11.88
CA THR A 163 3.51 7.20 11.88
C THR A 163 2.92 5.82 12.13
N LEU A 164 3.44 4.82 11.41
CA LEU A 164 3.27 3.42 11.75
C LEU A 164 4.33 3.07 12.80
N GLU A 165 3.92 2.79 14.02
CA GLU A 165 4.79 2.28 15.08
C GLU A 165 4.77 0.75 15.08
N VAL A 166 5.96 0.14 14.99
CA VAL A 166 6.17 -1.29 15.17
C VAL A 166 7.06 -1.49 16.38
N GLN A 167 6.52 -2.10 17.44
CA GLN A 167 7.28 -2.47 18.61
C GLN A 167 8.10 -3.73 18.32
N ILE A 168 9.40 -3.67 18.62
CA ILE A 168 10.35 -4.76 18.39
C ILE A 168 10.82 -5.35 19.72
N MET A 169 11.07 -4.50 20.71
CA MET A 169 11.38 -4.91 22.07
C MET A 169 10.57 -4.08 23.08
N ASP A 170 10.40 -4.65 24.26
CA ASP A 170 9.97 -3.88 25.42
C ASP A 170 11.19 -3.13 25.97
N PRO A 171 11.25 -1.79 25.90
CA PRO A 171 12.38 -1.02 26.39
C PRO A 171 12.57 -1.08 27.91
N THR A 172 11.63 -1.69 28.64
CA THR A 172 11.69 -1.83 30.11
C THR A 172 12.27 -3.16 30.60
N LYS A 173 12.62 -4.07 29.70
CA LYS A 173 13.22 -5.38 30.02
C LYS A 173 14.63 -5.55 29.46
#